data_AF-A0A935QZB3-F1
#
_entry.id   AF-A0A935QZB3-F1
#
_cell.length_a   1.000
_cell.length_b   1.000
_cell.length_c   1.000
_cell.angle_alpha   90.00
_cell.angle_beta   90.00
_cell.angle_gamma   90.00
#
_symmetry.space_group_name_H-M   'P 1'
#
loop_
_entity.id
_entity.type
_entity.pdbx_description
1 polymer ?
#
loop_
_entity_poly.entity_id
_entity_poly.type
_entity_poly.pdbx_seq_one_letter_code
_entity_poly.pdbx_strand_id
1 'polypeptide(L)'
;MDKIQHGYDFGGAAFNLNEPQDRELVRFILSQALFGEATGVYCGKSLYAARSLEAARFYVRQARQELNHLELFAEVFRSLNMTPAPAHWVVKLLSAHNNYYPLKVLMEHAIGEGMVLDIFKDVLLQTLPDDHPAVPEIKKKLRVVVREEEEHVAWGEKETRAMLAERPWLRWPYYGLLELQIVLARLMVRPFARRAEGHPVLSHLGPFVDFVSARIRQQGRDLGITPEAPVGTVKRLGAMAWGVALFLRSQVSTSRSTLEKTYLTELGFVG
;
A
#
# COMPACT_ATOMS: atom_id res chain seq x y z
N MET A 1 -8.32 11.91 -21.46
CA MET A 1 -8.29 10.48 -21.13
C MET A 1 -8.58 10.38 -19.65
N ASP A 2 -9.80 9.93 -19.32
CA ASP A 2 -10.31 9.77 -17.96
C ASP A 2 -9.39 8.87 -17.14
N LYS A 3 -8.47 9.49 -16.39
CA LYS A 3 -7.73 8.80 -15.34
C LYS A 3 -8.77 8.48 -14.28
N ILE A 4 -9.04 7.20 -14.03
CA ILE A 4 -9.98 6.67 -13.02
C ILE A 4 -10.08 7.65 -11.84
N GLN A 5 -11.09 8.54 -11.88
CA GLN A 5 -11.21 9.70 -10.99
C GLN A 5 -12.19 9.45 -9.85
N HIS A 6 -12.70 8.23 -9.74
CA HIS A 6 -13.63 7.83 -8.70
C HIS A 6 -13.11 6.56 -8.03
N GLY A 7 -12.97 6.63 -6.69
CA GLY A 7 -12.72 5.47 -5.84
C GLY A 7 -13.87 4.47 -5.96
N TYR A 8 -13.72 3.30 -5.33
CA TYR A 8 -14.82 2.33 -5.28
C TYR A 8 -16.01 2.89 -4.49
N ASP A 9 -17.22 2.77 -5.03
CA ASP A 9 -18.44 3.24 -4.37
C ASP A 9 -19.09 2.11 -3.54
N PHE A 10 -19.19 2.32 -2.22
CA PHE A 10 -19.88 1.41 -1.31
C PHE A 10 -21.41 1.61 -1.29
N GLY A 11 -21.97 2.53 -2.09
CA GLY A 11 -23.41 2.71 -2.24
C GLY A 11 -24.10 3.15 -0.95
N GLY A 12 -23.37 3.85 -0.06
CA GLY A 12 -23.84 4.23 1.27
C GLY A 12 -23.86 3.09 2.29
N ALA A 13 -23.29 1.91 1.98
CA ALA A 13 -23.15 0.85 2.95
C ALA A 13 -22.28 1.30 4.13
N ALA A 14 -22.75 1.05 5.36
CA ALA A 14 -22.04 1.40 6.57
C ALA A 14 -21.99 0.22 7.55
N PHE A 15 -20.95 0.19 8.37
CA PHE A 15 -20.88 -0.66 9.54
C PHE A 15 -21.81 -0.14 10.63
N ASN A 16 -22.37 -1.02 11.45
CA ASN A 16 -23.12 -0.65 12.65
C ASN A 16 -22.24 -0.86 13.90
N LEU A 17 -21.67 0.21 14.44
CA LEU A 17 -20.77 0.10 15.60
C LEU A 17 -21.45 -0.32 16.92
N ASN A 18 -22.80 -0.38 16.94
CA ASN A 18 -23.56 -0.96 18.06
C ASN A 18 -23.65 -2.49 17.98
N GLU A 19 -23.40 -3.07 16.81
CA GLU A 19 -23.35 -4.51 16.61
C GLU A 19 -21.96 -5.05 16.95
N PRO A 20 -21.83 -6.03 17.87
CA PRO A 20 -20.53 -6.58 18.25
C PRO A 20 -19.71 -7.13 17.07
N GLN A 21 -20.38 -7.66 16.05
CA GLN A 21 -19.73 -8.25 14.88
C GLN A 21 -19.07 -7.18 14.00
N ASP A 22 -19.78 -6.11 13.68
CA ASP A 22 -19.27 -4.98 12.91
C ASP A 22 -18.18 -4.23 13.67
N ARG A 23 -18.37 -4.07 14.99
CA ARG A 23 -17.37 -3.51 15.88
C ARG A 23 -16.06 -4.31 15.83
N GLU A 24 -16.16 -5.64 15.82
CA GLU A 24 -15.00 -6.53 15.68
C GLU A 24 -14.34 -6.44 14.30
N LEU A 25 -15.12 -6.33 13.22
CA LEU A 25 -14.60 -6.14 11.86
C LEU A 25 -13.85 -4.82 11.71
N VAL A 26 -14.42 -3.71 12.20
CA VAL A 26 -13.78 -2.39 12.21
C VAL A 26 -12.51 -2.44 13.04
N ARG A 27 -12.55 -3.06 14.23
CA ARG A 27 -11.37 -3.27 15.07
C ARG A 27 -10.30 -4.05 14.32
N PHE A 28 -10.67 -5.11 13.61
CA PHE A 28 -9.74 -5.90 12.81
C PHE A 28 -9.06 -5.06 11.73
N ILE A 29 -9.82 -4.31 10.92
CA ILE A 29 -9.31 -3.46 9.83
C ILE A 29 -8.36 -2.40 10.39
N LEU A 30 -8.77 -1.65 11.40
CA LEU A 30 -7.95 -0.63 12.06
C LEU A 30 -6.68 -1.23 12.69
N SER A 31 -6.74 -2.46 13.19
CA SER A 31 -5.57 -3.12 13.76
C SER A 31 -4.55 -3.51 12.70
N GLN A 32 -5.01 -3.91 11.51
CA GLN A 32 -4.11 -4.20 10.39
C GLN A 32 -3.47 -2.91 9.86
N ALA A 33 -4.25 -1.82 9.78
CA ALA A 33 -3.76 -0.49 9.45
C ALA A 33 -2.68 -0.02 10.43
N LEU A 34 -2.98 -0.03 11.73
CA LEU A 34 -2.03 0.36 12.78
C LEU A 34 -0.73 -0.45 12.72
N PHE A 35 -0.82 -1.75 12.46
CA PHE A 35 0.39 -2.56 12.26
C PHE A 35 1.16 -2.16 11.00
N GLY A 36 0.46 -1.84 9.91
CA GLY A 36 1.03 -1.25 8.70
C GLY A 36 1.85 0.00 9.00
N GLU A 37 1.25 0.99 9.67
CA GLU A 37 1.95 2.22 10.10
C GLU A 37 3.17 1.90 10.99
N ALA A 38 3.04 0.93 11.90
CA ALA A 38 4.15 0.52 12.79
C ALA A 38 5.33 -0.04 11.99
N THR A 39 5.04 -0.81 10.94
CA THR A 39 6.08 -1.26 10.01
C THR A 39 6.55 -0.12 9.10
N GLY A 40 5.68 0.81 8.72
CA GLY A 40 5.97 1.99 7.90
C GLY A 40 7.08 2.85 8.49
N VAL A 41 7.16 2.98 9.81
CA VAL A 41 8.27 3.68 10.51
C VAL A 41 9.66 3.16 10.11
N TYR A 42 9.79 1.88 9.75
CA TYR A 42 11.07 1.33 9.27
C TYR A 42 11.49 1.85 7.89
N CYS A 43 10.67 2.64 7.20
CA CYS A 43 11.08 3.46 6.06
C CYS A 43 12.31 4.32 6.42
N GLY A 44 12.49 4.72 7.69
CA GLY A 44 13.68 5.44 8.16
C GLY A 44 15.00 4.69 7.95
N LYS A 45 15.00 3.35 7.96
CA LYS A 45 16.20 2.56 7.60
C LYS A 45 16.63 2.77 6.15
N SER A 46 15.70 3.15 5.27
CA SER A 46 15.96 3.40 3.85
C SER A 46 16.78 4.65 3.60
N LEU A 47 16.93 5.54 4.60
CA LEU A 47 17.84 6.67 4.51
C LEU A 47 19.27 6.21 4.18
N TYR A 48 19.69 5.06 4.70
CA TYR A 48 21.00 4.45 4.38
C TYR A 48 21.10 3.85 2.98
N ALA A 49 19.97 3.72 2.28
CA ALA A 49 19.89 3.24 0.91
C ALA A 49 19.47 4.35 -0.08
N ALA A 50 19.26 5.58 0.41
CA ALA A 50 18.82 6.70 -0.40
C ALA A 50 19.80 6.96 -1.55
N ARG A 51 19.25 7.17 -2.74
CA ARG A 51 20.03 7.32 -3.97
C ARG A 51 20.39 8.77 -4.31
N SER A 52 19.69 9.72 -3.71
CA SER A 52 19.77 11.16 -3.94
C SER A 52 19.40 11.93 -2.67
N LEU A 53 19.70 13.22 -2.62
CA LEU A 53 19.27 14.12 -1.54
C LEU A 53 17.75 14.22 -1.48
N GLU A 54 17.08 14.18 -2.64
CA GLU A 54 15.61 14.16 -2.70
C GLU A 54 15.05 12.92 -2.00
N ALA A 55 15.56 11.73 -2.31
CA ALA A 55 15.15 10.49 -1.66
C ALA A 55 15.45 10.51 -0.15
N ALA A 56 16.61 11.05 0.25
CA ALA A 56 16.96 11.18 1.66
C ALA A 56 15.98 12.10 2.41
N ARG A 57 15.66 13.27 1.84
CA ARG A 57 14.67 14.20 2.41
C ARG A 57 13.28 13.57 2.50
N PHE A 58 12.88 12.84 1.47
CA PHE A 58 11.62 12.09 1.46
C PHE A 58 11.55 11.12 2.64
N TYR A 59 12.55 10.24 2.81
CA TYR A 59 12.52 9.25 3.90
C TYR A 59 12.52 9.86 5.30
N VAL A 60 13.22 10.97 5.50
CA VAL A 60 13.18 11.69 6.79
C VAL A 60 11.77 12.23 7.05
N ARG A 61 11.13 12.79 6.02
CA ARG A 61 9.76 13.31 6.13
C ARG A 61 8.77 12.17 6.37
N GLN A 62 8.79 11.12 5.56
CA GLN A 62 7.90 9.97 5.69
C GLN A 62 8.05 9.33 7.06
N ALA A 63 9.27 9.07 7.55
CA ALA A 63 9.45 8.47 8.88
C ALA A 63 8.79 9.27 10.01
N ARG A 64 8.74 10.61 9.89
CA ARG A 64 8.01 11.47 10.82
C ARG A 64 6.49 11.36 10.65
N GLN A 65 6.01 11.25 9.41
CA GLN A 65 4.59 11.08 9.09
C GLN A 65 4.06 9.75 9.65
N GLU A 66 4.78 8.66 9.42
CA GLU A 66 4.47 7.31 9.93
C GLU A 66 4.41 7.26 11.47
N LEU A 67 5.32 7.97 12.16
CA LEU A 67 5.27 8.11 13.62
C LEU A 67 4.01 8.87 14.08
N ASN A 68 3.62 9.92 13.36
CA ASN A 68 2.39 10.65 13.64
C ASN A 68 1.15 9.81 13.33
N HIS A 69 1.16 8.98 12.28
CA HIS A 69 0.08 8.07 11.97
C HIS A 69 -0.18 7.08 13.12
N LEU A 70 0.89 6.55 13.75
CA LEU A 70 0.74 5.70 14.94
C LEU A 70 -0.03 6.38 16.07
N GLU A 71 0.29 7.65 16.35
CA GLU A 71 -0.40 8.44 17.37
C GLU A 71 -1.88 8.67 16.98
N LEU A 72 -2.14 9.02 15.72
CA LEU A 72 -3.49 9.19 15.20
C LEU A 72 -4.32 7.91 15.31
N PHE A 73 -3.77 6.75 14.92
CA PHE A 73 -4.47 5.48 15.06
C PHE A 73 -4.70 5.11 16.53
N ALA A 74 -3.75 5.37 17.43
CA ALA A 74 -3.97 5.18 18.86
C ALA A 74 -5.13 6.03 19.39
N GLU A 75 -5.26 7.28 18.93
CA GLU A 75 -6.41 8.13 19.26
C GLU A 75 -7.72 7.59 18.68
N VAL A 76 -7.71 7.04 17.45
CA VAL A 76 -8.89 6.40 16.86
C VAL A 76 -9.35 5.23 17.73
N PHE A 77 -8.45 4.36 18.16
CA PHE A 77 -8.76 3.24 19.05
C PHE A 77 -9.36 3.71 20.38
N ARG A 78 -8.76 4.73 21.01
CA ARG A 78 -9.29 5.34 22.25
C ARG A 78 -10.69 5.93 22.03
N SER A 79 -10.90 6.63 20.92
CA SER A 79 -12.18 7.29 20.58
C SER A 79 -13.30 6.27 20.35
N LEU A 80 -12.97 5.10 19.81
CA LEU A 80 -13.91 4.00 19.64
C LEU A 80 -14.03 3.09 20.87
N ASN A 81 -13.26 3.33 21.93
CA ASN A 81 -13.14 2.47 23.11
C ASN A 81 -12.75 1.01 22.73
N MET A 82 -11.82 0.86 21.80
CA MET A 82 -11.35 -0.44 21.28
C MET A 82 -9.88 -0.68 21.64
N THR A 83 -9.51 -1.95 21.82
CA THR A 83 -8.12 -2.38 21.97
C THR A 83 -7.63 -3.01 20.66
N PRO A 84 -6.45 -2.62 20.13
CA PRO A 84 -5.89 -3.23 18.93
C PRO A 84 -5.75 -4.74 19.03
N ALA A 85 -6.04 -5.44 17.94
CA ALA A 85 -5.77 -6.86 17.77
C ALA A 85 -4.33 -7.10 17.27
N PRO A 86 -3.76 -8.28 17.51
CA PRO A 86 -2.54 -8.70 16.81
C PRO A 86 -2.73 -8.69 15.29
N ALA A 87 -1.68 -8.33 14.56
CA ALA A 87 -1.69 -8.37 13.11
C ALA A 87 -1.84 -9.80 12.58
N HIS A 88 -2.68 -9.95 11.56
CA HIS A 88 -2.87 -11.21 10.85
C HIS A 88 -1.58 -11.63 10.15
N TRP A 89 -1.29 -12.93 10.11
CA TRP A 89 -0.01 -13.44 9.58
C TRP A 89 0.23 -13.07 8.11
N VAL A 90 -0.84 -12.97 7.31
CA VAL A 90 -0.75 -12.50 5.91
C VAL A 90 -0.30 -11.06 5.85
N VAL A 91 -0.82 -10.20 6.72
CA VAL A 91 -0.41 -8.79 6.79
C VAL A 91 1.05 -8.72 7.21
N LYS A 92 1.47 -9.49 8.22
CA LYS A 92 2.90 -9.58 8.61
C LYS A 92 3.81 -10.00 7.45
N LEU A 93 3.36 -10.93 6.61
CA LEU A 93 4.12 -11.37 5.44
C LEU A 93 4.18 -10.28 4.36
N LEU A 94 3.07 -9.60 4.09
CA LEU A 94 2.99 -8.53 3.07
C LEU A 94 3.72 -7.26 3.49
N SER A 95 3.76 -6.95 4.79
CA SER A 95 4.50 -5.84 5.38
C SER A 95 5.98 -6.17 5.66
N ALA A 96 6.47 -7.33 5.23
CA ALA A 96 7.87 -7.69 5.41
C ALA A 96 8.77 -6.76 4.56
N HIS A 97 9.71 -6.09 5.21
CA HIS A 97 10.58 -5.12 4.54
C HIS A 97 11.47 -5.74 3.48
N ASN A 98 11.66 -4.98 2.41
CA ASN A 98 12.58 -5.33 1.34
C ASN A 98 13.91 -4.60 1.55
N ASN A 99 14.99 -5.37 1.69
CA ASN A 99 16.34 -4.81 1.80
C ASN A 99 16.94 -4.44 0.44
N TYR A 100 16.26 -4.76 -0.66
CA TYR A 100 16.59 -4.34 -2.02
C TYR A 100 15.79 -3.10 -2.42
N TYR A 101 16.48 -1.98 -2.59
CA TYR A 101 15.89 -0.67 -2.81
C TYR A 101 14.87 -0.62 -3.95
N PRO A 102 15.11 -1.21 -5.14
CA PRO A 102 14.13 -1.16 -6.20
C PRO A 102 12.81 -1.86 -5.87
N LEU A 103 12.88 -3.02 -5.21
CA LEU A 103 11.67 -3.71 -4.78
C LEU A 103 10.96 -2.97 -3.66
N LYS A 104 11.72 -2.38 -2.73
CA LYS A 104 11.14 -1.52 -1.70
C LYS A 104 10.31 -0.40 -2.30
N VAL A 105 10.89 0.38 -3.21
CA VAL A 105 10.21 1.51 -3.85
C VAL A 105 8.94 1.09 -4.59
N LEU A 106 8.96 -0.01 -5.35
CA LEU A 106 7.75 -0.50 -6.00
C LEU A 106 6.73 -1.06 -5.00
N MET A 107 7.16 -2.02 -4.18
CA MET A 107 6.25 -2.89 -3.44
C MET A 107 5.74 -2.25 -2.15
N GLU A 108 6.56 -1.42 -1.50
CA GLU A 108 6.15 -0.68 -0.30
C GLU A 108 5.49 0.63 -0.71
N HIS A 109 6.16 1.47 -1.52
CA HIS A 109 5.65 2.82 -1.80
C HIS A 109 4.66 2.91 -2.96
N ALA A 110 5.06 2.53 -4.18
CA ALA A 110 4.19 2.75 -5.35
C ALA A 110 2.89 1.91 -5.28
N ILE A 111 3.00 0.64 -4.90
CA ILE A 111 1.89 -0.32 -4.95
C ILE A 111 1.32 -0.62 -3.56
N GLY A 112 2.18 -0.83 -2.57
CA GLY A 112 1.81 -1.21 -1.20
C GLY A 112 0.95 -0.15 -0.51
N GLU A 113 1.50 1.04 -0.35
CA GLU A 113 0.78 2.21 0.18
C GLU A 113 -0.45 2.52 -0.67
N GLY A 114 -0.38 2.35 -1.99
CA GLY A 114 -1.54 2.52 -2.88
C GLY A 114 -2.71 1.57 -2.54
N MET A 115 -2.43 0.31 -2.17
CA MET A 115 -3.46 -0.63 -1.71
C MET A 115 -4.00 -0.27 -0.32
N VAL A 116 -3.15 0.23 0.58
CA VAL A 116 -3.57 0.68 1.91
C VAL A 116 -4.43 1.95 1.81
N LEU A 117 -4.07 2.85 0.91
CA LEU A 117 -4.82 4.04 0.57
C LEU A 117 -6.23 3.71 0.09
N ASP A 118 -6.39 2.67 -0.75
CA ASP A 118 -7.72 2.18 -1.15
C ASP A 118 -8.56 1.75 0.09
N ILE A 119 -7.94 1.16 1.12
CA ILE A 119 -8.63 0.81 2.37
C ILE A 119 -9.04 2.07 3.16
N PHE A 120 -8.16 3.06 3.30
CA PHE A 120 -8.48 4.27 4.05
C PHE A 120 -9.54 5.11 3.34
N LYS A 121 -9.33 5.34 2.05
CA LYS A 121 -10.15 6.22 1.22
C LYS A 121 -11.49 5.60 0.86
N ASP A 122 -11.50 4.35 0.42
CA ASP A 122 -12.72 3.75 -0.11
C ASP A 122 -13.46 2.97 0.97
N VAL A 123 -12.78 2.23 1.83
CA VAL A 123 -13.46 1.48 2.90
C VAL A 123 -13.77 2.37 4.10
N LEU A 124 -12.75 2.81 4.85
CA LEU A 124 -12.98 3.44 6.15
C LEU A 124 -13.72 4.79 6.07
N LEU A 125 -13.35 5.66 5.12
CA LEU A 125 -14.02 6.96 5.00
C LEU A 125 -15.48 6.86 4.54
N GLN A 126 -15.83 5.84 3.76
CA GLN A 126 -17.21 5.66 3.27
C GLN A 126 -18.07 4.87 4.27
N THR A 127 -17.52 3.80 4.87
CA THR A 127 -18.33 2.81 5.58
C THR A 127 -18.32 2.95 7.10
N LEU A 128 -17.48 3.82 7.68
CA LEU A 128 -17.64 4.20 9.08
C LEU A 128 -18.93 5.03 9.26
N PRO A 129 -19.78 4.69 10.25
CA PRO A 129 -21.11 5.26 10.36
C PRO A 129 -21.08 6.69 10.91
N ASP A 130 -21.63 7.64 10.16
CA ASP A 130 -21.59 9.07 10.50
C ASP A 130 -22.46 9.45 11.71
N ASP A 131 -23.38 8.57 12.13
CA ASP A 131 -24.22 8.76 13.31
C ASP A 131 -23.48 8.46 14.64
N HIS A 132 -22.32 7.80 14.59
CA HIS A 132 -21.52 7.53 15.78
C HIS A 132 -20.72 8.80 16.19
N PRO A 133 -20.84 9.29 17.45
CA PRO A 133 -20.28 10.59 17.85
C PRO A 133 -18.78 10.79 17.59
N ALA A 134 -17.99 9.72 17.68
CA ALA A 134 -16.55 9.78 17.44
C ALA A 134 -16.15 9.76 15.94
N VAL A 135 -17.03 9.28 15.04
CA VAL A 135 -16.67 8.99 13.64
C VAL A 135 -16.31 10.25 12.83
N PRO A 136 -16.98 11.42 12.97
CA PRO A 136 -16.59 12.62 12.25
C PRO A 136 -15.13 13.03 12.50
N GLU A 137 -14.68 12.99 13.76
CA GLU A 137 -13.29 13.29 14.13
C GLU A 137 -12.31 12.20 13.68
N ILE A 138 -12.72 10.93 13.66
CA ILE A 138 -11.93 9.83 13.10
C ILE A 138 -11.73 10.03 11.59
N LYS A 139 -12.80 10.32 10.83
CA LYS A 139 -12.72 10.58 9.39
C LYS A 139 -11.83 11.79 9.10
N LYS A 140 -11.83 12.83 9.94
CA LYS A 140 -10.91 13.97 9.82
C LYS A 140 -9.44 13.53 9.93
N LYS A 141 -9.11 12.67 10.91
CA LYS A 141 -7.75 12.11 11.07
C LYS A 141 -7.37 11.24 9.88
N LEU A 142 -8.27 10.35 9.44
CA LEU A 142 -8.03 9.49 8.27
C LEU A 142 -7.78 10.29 7.00
N ARG A 143 -8.44 11.45 6.79
CA ARG A 143 -8.16 12.32 5.65
C ARG A 143 -6.75 12.92 5.67
N VAL A 144 -6.17 13.14 6.85
CA VAL A 144 -4.77 13.57 6.97
C VAL A 144 -3.85 12.45 6.49
N VAL A 145 -4.05 11.23 7.02
CA VAL A 145 -3.30 10.03 6.61
C VAL A 145 -3.42 9.81 5.10
N VAL A 146 -4.64 9.83 4.54
CA VAL A 146 -4.90 9.66 3.09
C VAL A 146 -4.09 10.64 2.24
N ARG A 147 -4.04 11.93 2.63
CA ARG A 147 -3.27 12.92 1.88
C ARG A 147 -1.76 12.64 1.92
N GLU A 148 -1.26 12.21 3.07
CA GLU A 148 0.16 11.90 3.25
C GLU A 148 0.54 10.63 2.47
N GLU A 149 -0.29 9.59 2.50
CA GLU A 149 -0.12 8.39 1.68
C GLU A 149 -0.19 8.66 0.18
N GLU A 150 -1.04 9.59 -0.28
CA GLU A 150 -1.06 10.03 -1.69
C GLU A 150 0.31 10.61 -2.11
N GLU A 151 1.00 11.35 -1.22
CA GLU A 151 2.35 11.86 -1.48
C GLU A 151 3.39 10.74 -1.51
N HIS A 152 3.27 9.74 -0.61
CA HIS A 152 4.19 8.61 -0.57
C HIS A 152 4.10 7.74 -1.84
N VAL A 153 2.87 7.44 -2.27
CA VAL A 153 2.60 6.72 -3.53
C VAL A 153 3.15 7.50 -4.72
N ALA A 154 2.88 8.81 -4.81
CA ALA A 154 3.36 9.64 -5.92
C ALA A 154 4.90 9.64 -6.01
N TRP A 155 5.58 9.70 -4.87
CA TRP A 155 7.04 9.58 -4.82
C TRP A 155 7.50 8.18 -5.24
N GLY A 156 6.88 7.11 -4.72
CA GLY A 156 7.19 5.73 -5.06
C GLY A 156 7.03 5.46 -6.57
N GLU A 157 6.00 6.01 -7.19
CA GLU A 157 5.80 5.94 -8.63
C GLU A 157 6.89 6.67 -9.42
N LYS A 158 7.25 7.89 -8.99
CA LYS A 158 8.33 8.67 -9.62
C LYS A 158 9.65 7.90 -9.60
N GLU A 159 10.06 7.40 -8.43
CA GLU A 159 11.31 6.65 -8.29
C GLU A 159 11.26 5.31 -9.03
N THR A 160 10.10 4.65 -9.05
CA THR A 160 9.89 3.44 -9.86
C THR A 160 10.15 3.71 -11.34
N ARG A 161 9.58 4.79 -11.90
CA ARG A 161 9.82 5.17 -13.31
C ARG A 161 11.29 5.46 -13.58
N ALA A 162 11.96 6.19 -12.69
CA ALA A 162 13.39 6.47 -12.82
C ALA A 162 14.23 5.18 -12.85
N MET A 163 13.95 4.24 -11.95
CA MET A 163 14.65 2.95 -11.91
C MET A 163 14.37 2.07 -13.13
N LEU A 164 13.16 2.10 -13.68
CA LEU A 164 12.81 1.36 -14.89
C LEU A 164 13.49 1.93 -16.14
N ALA A 165 13.78 3.24 -16.15
CA ALA A 165 14.58 3.87 -17.19
C ALA A 165 16.04 3.41 -17.11
N GLU A 166 16.62 3.38 -15.90
CA GLU A 166 18.00 2.93 -15.68
C GLU A 166 18.19 1.41 -15.86
N ARG A 167 17.20 0.62 -15.43
CA ARG A 167 17.25 -0.86 -15.40
C ARG A 167 16.01 -1.45 -16.06
N PRO A 168 15.93 -1.42 -17.40
CA PRO A 168 14.77 -1.91 -18.14
C PRO A 168 14.33 -3.34 -17.83
N TRP A 169 15.26 -4.21 -17.44
CA TRP A 169 15.00 -5.61 -17.12
C TRP A 169 14.08 -5.80 -15.90
N LEU A 170 13.97 -4.81 -15.00
CA LEU A 170 13.12 -4.87 -13.82
C LEU A 170 11.62 -4.97 -14.17
N ARG A 171 11.21 -4.51 -15.36
CA ARG A 171 9.81 -4.56 -15.81
C ARG A 171 9.19 -5.94 -15.68
N TRP A 172 9.94 -6.98 -16.06
CA TRP A 172 9.41 -8.34 -16.11
C TRP A 172 9.16 -8.98 -14.74
N PRO A 173 10.13 -9.01 -13.80
CA PRO A 173 9.85 -9.49 -12.44
C PRO A 173 8.83 -8.59 -11.72
N TYR A 174 8.81 -7.28 -11.99
CA TYR A 174 7.79 -6.39 -11.42
C TYR A 174 6.38 -6.74 -11.89
N TYR A 175 6.20 -6.96 -13.20
CA TYR A 175 4.94 -7.46 -13.76
C TYR A 175 4.52 -8.78 -13.10
N GLY A 176 5.47 -9.69 -12.91
CA GLY A 176 5.24 -10.94 -12.18
C GLY A 176 4.73 -10.74 -10.76
N LEU A 177 5.32 -9.81 -10.00
CA LEU A 177 4.90 -9.50 -8.63
C LEU A 177 3.51 -8.85 -8.58
N LEU A 178 3.21 -7.92 -9.48
CA LEU A 178 1.87 -7.32 -9.57
C LEU A 178 0.79 -8.38 -9.85
N GLU A 179 1.02 -9.24 -10.82
CA GLU A 179 0.07 -10.31 -11.14
C GLU A 179 -0.05 -11.32 -10.00
N LEU A 180 1.05 -11.63 -9.30
CA LEU A 180 1.01 -12.50 -8.13
C LEU A 180 0.14 -11.89 -7.02
N GLN A 181 0.32 -10.61 -6.70
CA GLN A 181 -0.51 -9.91 -5.70
C GLN A 181 -1.99 -9.97 -6.06
N ILE A 182 -2.35 -9.71 -7.33
CA ILE A 182 -3.74 -9.75 -7.79
C ILE A 182 -4.33 -11.16 -7.66
N VAL A 183 -3.58 -12.19 -8.03
CA VAL A 183 -4.03 -13.59 -7.86
C VAL A 183 -4.22 -13.91 -6.38
N LEU A 184 -3.27 -13.54 -5.52
CA LEU A 184 -3.34 -13.80 -4.08
C LEU A 184 -4.51 -13.06 -3.43
N ALA A 185 -4.73 -11.78 -3.74
CA ALA A 185 -5.84 -10.99 -3.20
C ALA A 185 -7.20 -11.68 -3.45
N ARG A 186 -7.42 -12.14 -4.69
CA ARG A 186 -8.64 -12.88 -5.06
C ARG A 186 -8.78 -14.22 -4.34
N LEU A 187 -7.69 -14.95 -4.15
CA LEU A 187 -7.71 -16.21 -3.40
C LEU A 187 -8.02 -15.98 -1.91
N MET A 188 -7.49 -14.90 -1.34
CA MET A 188 -7.65 -14.56 0.07
C MET A 188 -9.10 -14.17 0.44
N VAL A 189 -9.88 -13.61 -0.49
CA VAL A 189 -11.27 -13.20 -0.21
C VAL A 189 -12.31 -14.29 -0.41
N ARG A 190 -12.01 -15.33 -1.19
CA ARG A 190 -12.94 -16.45 -1.44
C ARG A 190 -13.52 -17.09 -0.18
N PRO A 191 -12.74 -17.36 0.89
CA PRO A 191 -13.28 -17.94 2.13
C PRO A 191 -14.30 -17.04 2.83
N PHE A 192 -14.26 -15.72 2.58
CA PHE A 192 -15.14 -14.74 3.20
C PHE A 192 -16.45 -14.53 2.44
N ALA A 193 -16.59 -15.08 1.23
CA ALA A 193 -17.78 -14.87 0.38
C ALA A 193 -19.09 -15.30 1.06
N ARG A 194 -19.09 -16.39 1.84
CA ARG A 194 -20.28 -16.83 2.60
C ARG A 194 -20.60 -15.93 3.79
N ARG A 195 -19.58 -15.32 4.41
CA ARG A 195 -19.75 -14.39 5.54
C ARG A 195 -20.15 -12.99 5.07
N ALA A 196 -19.90 -12.69 3.80
CA ALA A 196 -20.27 -11.46 3.13
C ALA A 196 -21.74 -11.42 2.67
N GLU A 197 -22.41 -12.58 2.58
CA GLU A 197 -23.77 -12.68 2.10
C GLU A 197 -24.74 -11.96 3.05
N GLY A 198 -25.46 -10.95 2.54
CA GLY A 198 -26.42 -10.15 3.29
C GLY A 198 -25.83 -9.07 4.20
N HIS A 199 -24.50 -9.01 4.40
CA HIS A 199 -23.88 -7.95 5.20
C HIS A 199 -23.69 -6.68 4.36
N PRO A 200 -24.12 -5.48 4.84
CA PRO A 200 -24.07 -4.24 4.06
C PRO A 200 -22.69 -3.94 3.45
N VAL A 201 -21.64 -3.90 4.27
CA VAL A 201 -20.27 -3.62 3.78
C VAL A 201 -19.58 -4.84 3.18
N LEU A 202 -19.60 -6.01 3.84
CA LEU A 202 -18.83 -7.16 3.38
C LEU A 202 -19.29 -7.73 2.05
N SER A 203 -20.56 -7.54 1.66
CA SER A 203 -21.06 -7.92 0.33
C SER A 203 -20.30 -7.24 -0.82
N HIS A 204 -19.66 -6.09 -0.56
CA HIS A 204 -18.81 -5.38 -1.50
C HIS A 204 -17.37 -5.93 -1.57
N LEU A 205 -16.97 -6.87 -0.71
CA LEU A 205 -15.58 -7.34 -0.64
C LEU A 205 -15.07 -7.90 -1.97
N GLY A 206 -15.87 -8.74 -2.65
CA GLY A 206 -15.52 -9.30 -3.94
C GLY A 206 -15.33 -8.22 -5.02
N PRO A 207 -16.37 -7.41 -5.30
CA PRO A 207 -16.26 -6.33 -6.28
C PRO A 207 -15.18 -5.28 -5.94
N PHE A 208 -14.96 -4.97 -4.66
CA PHE A 208 -13.89 -4.08 -4.22
C PHE A 208 -12.50 -4.64 -4.56
N VAL A 209 -12.25 -5.93 -4.33
CA VAL A 209 -10.99 -6.58 -4.72
C VAL A 209 -10.79 -6.57 -6.23
N ASP A 210 -11.86 -6.72 -7.01
CA ASP A 210 -11.78 -6.61 -8.46
C ASP A 210 -11.48 -5.18 -8.92
N PHE A 211 -12.06 -4.17 -8.26
CA PHE A 211 -11.73 -2.77 -8.48
C PHE A 211 -10.25 -2.47 -8.18
N VAL A 212 -9.75 -2.85 -7.00
CA VAL A 212 -8.33 -2.66 -6.62
C VAL A 212 -7.43 -3.41 -7.61
N SER A 213 -7.79 -4.62 -8.01
CA SER A 213 -7.05 -5.39 -9.02
C SER A 213 -6.99 -4.68 -10.37
N ALA A 214 -8.07 -4.03 -10.80
CA ALA A 214 -8.09 -3.25 -12.02
C ALA A 214 -7.24 -1.98 -11.92
N ARG A 215 -7.32 -1.28 -10.78
CA ARG A 215 -6.51 -0.10 -10.48
C ARG A 215 -5.01 -0.43 -10.49
N ILE A 216 -4.58 -1.49 -9.80
CA ILE A 216 -3.17 -1.93 -9.78
C ILE A 216 -2.68 -2.25 -11.20
N ARG A 217 -3.50 -2.90 -12.03
CA ARG A 217 -3.13 -3.14 -13.43
C ARG A 217 -2.98 -1.85 -14.23
N GLN A 218 -3.87 -0.89 -14.01
CA GLN A 218 -3.78 0.42 -14.65
C GLN A 218 -2.52 1.17 -14.20
N GLN A 219 -2.27 1.22 -12.89
CA GLN A 219 -1.06 1.81 -12.33
C GLN A 219 0.19 1.14 -12.90
N GLY A 220 0.20 -0.20 -13.01
CA GLY A 220 1.27 -0.95 -13.65
C GLY A 220 1.48 -0.58 -15.13
N ARG A 221 0.41 -0.27 -15.89
CA ARG A 221 0.52 0.25 -17.26
C ARG A 221 1.12 1.66 -17.27
N ASP A 222 0.65 2.54 -16.39
CA ASP A 222 1.10 3.94 -16.28
C ASP A 222 2.58 4.04 -15.83
N LEU A 223 3.08 3.02 -15.13
CA LEU A 223 4.49 2.86 -14.76
C LEU A 223 5.34 2.20 -15.87
N GLY A 224 4.73 1.68 -16.93
CA GLY A 224 5.42 0.94 -17.99
C GLY A 224 5.90 -0.46 -17.57
N ILE A 225 5.20 -1.08 -16.61
CA ILE A 225 5.46 -2.44 -16.08
C ILE A 225 4.53 -3.45 -16.76
N THR A 226 3.23 -3.19 -16.74
CA THR A 226 2.21 -4.09 -17.29
C THR A 226 2.18 -3.97 -18.81
N PRO A 227 2.40 -5.06 -19.57
CA PRO A 227 2.34 -5.01 -21.03
C PRO A 227 0.96 -4.59 -21.55
N GLU A 228 0.93 -3.83 -22.66
CA GLU A 228 -0.31 -3.44 -23.34
C GLU A 228 -1.01 -4.63 -23.99
N ALA A 229 -0.22 -5.53 -24.60
CA ALA A 229 -0.73 -6.75 -25.20
C ALA A 229 -0.93 -7.85 -24.14
N PRO A 230 -1.97 -8.70 -24.27
CA PRO A 230 -2.16 -9.85 -23.40
C PRO A 230 -0.94 -10.77 -23.39
N VAL A 231 -0.44 -11.07 -22.19
CA VAL A 231 0.65 -12.03 -21.98
C VAL A 231 0.08 -13.43 -21.84
N GLY A 232 0.53 -14.37 -22.66
CA GLY A 232 0.12 -15.78 -22.56
C GLY A 232 0.47 -16.39 -21.20
N THR A 233 -0.33 -17.36 -20.75
CA THR A 233 -0.26 -17.95 -19.40
C THR A 233 1.14 -18.42 -18.99
N VAL A 234 1.87 -19.10 -19.87
CA VAL A 234 3.22 -19.60 -19.59
C VAL A 234 4.19 -18.46 -19.29
N LYS A 235 4.15 -17.40 -20.11
CA LYS A 235 5.00 -16.22 -19.88
C LYS A 235 4.61 -15.51 -18.59
N ARG A 236 3.31 -15.39 -18.31
CA ARG A 236 2.82 -14.79 -17.05
C ARG A 236 3.33 -15.54 -15.82
N LEU A 237 3.25 -16.88 -15.83
CA LEU A 237 3.78 -17.72 -14.74
C LEU A 237 5.31 -17.61 -14.62
N GLY A 238 6.02 -17.53 -15.74
CA GLY A 238 7.46 -17.27 -15.76
C GLY A 238 7.82 -15.91 -15.15
N ALA A 239 7.04 -14.86 -15.43
CA ALA A 239 7.19 -13.55 -14.80
C ALA A 239 6.99 -13.64 -13.29
N MET A 240 5.91 -14.28 -12.83
CA MET A 240 5.63 -14.48 -11.40
C MET A 240 6.78 -15.21 -10.70
N ALA A 241 7.27 -16.31 -11.29
CA ALA A 241 8.38 -17.08 -10.74
C ALA A 241 9.66 -16.24 -10.62
N TRP A 242 9.97 -15.42 -11.63
CA TRP A 242 11.10 -14.49 -11.55
C TRP A 242 10.87 -13.39 -10.51
N GLY A 243 9.66 -12.83 -10.43
CA GLY A 243 9.27 -11.89 -9.39
C GLY A 243 9.53 -12.46 -7.98
N VAL A 244 9.09 -13.69 -7.73
CA VAL A 244 9.35 -14.40 -6.46
C VAL A 244 10.85 -14.60 -6.23
N ALA A 245 11.61 -15.02 -7.24
CA ALA A 245 13.05 -15.20 -7.10
C ALA A 245 13.77 -13.87 -6.76
N LEU A 246 13.34 -12.76 -7.38
CA LEU A 246 13.85 -11.42 -7.07
C LEU A 246 13.47 -11.00 -5.64
N PHE A 247 12.24 -11.26 -5.22
CA PHE A 247 11.80 -11.02 -3.85
C PHE A 247 12.63 -11.81 -2.83
N LEU A 248 12.81 -13.13 -3.02
CA LEU A 248 13.63 -13.95 -2.13
C LEU A 248 15.08 -13.46 -2.07
N ARG A 249 15.66 -13.11 -3.22
CA ARG A 249 17.00 -12.51 -3.28
C ARG A 249 17.06 -11.16 -2.54
N SER A 250 16.00 -10.38 -2.58
CA SER A 250 15.96 -9.07 -1.91
C SER A 250 16.07 -9.15 -0.40
N GLN A 251 15.58 -10.24 0.20
CA GLN A 251 15.59 -10.43 1.65
C GLN A 251 17.02 -10.56 2.19
N VAL A 252 17.93 -11.12 1.38
CA VAL A 252 19.35 -11.29 1.71
C VAL A 252 20.26 -10.22 1.09
N SER A 253 19.71 -9.31 0.28
CA SER A 253 20.47 -8.24 -0.36
C SER A 253 20.68 -7.08 0.60
N THR A 254 21.83 -6.41 0.53
CA THR A 254 22.03 -5.10 1.14
C THR A 254 21.97 -4.03 0.06
N SER A 255 21.17 -2.99 0.28
CA SER A 255 21.19 -1.81 -0.57
C SER A 255 22.36 -0.91 -0.19
N ARG A 256 23.09 -0.42 -1.19
CA ARG A 256 24.15 0.56 -1.00
C ARG A 256 23.67 1.92 -1.47
N SER A 257 23.84 2.94 -0.63
CA SER A 257 23.57 4.33 -0.99
C SER A 257 24.43 4.76 -2.19
N THR A 258 23.89 5.65 -3.01
CA THR A 258 24.67 6.40 -4.02
C THR A 258 24.82 7.87 -3.64
N LEU A 259 24.23 8.30 -2.53
CA LEU A 259 24.20 9.69 -2.09
C LEU A 259 25.60 10.31 -1.96
N GLU A 260 26.55 9.58 -1.38
CA GLU A 260 27.95 10.00 -1.23
C GLU A 260 28.64 10.33 -2.57
N LYS A 261 28.10 9.83 -3.68
CA LYS A 261 28.62 10.05 -5.04
C LYS A 261 27.89 11.18 -5.77
N THR A 262 26.64 11.46 -5.41
CA THR A 262 25.79 12.42 -6.15
C THR A 262 25.60 13.74 -5.42
N TYR A 263 25.85 13.81 -4.10
CA TYR A 263 25.48 14.97 -3.29
C TYR A 263 26.13 16.28 -3.74
N LEU A 264 27.40 16.28 -4.16
CA LEU A 264 28.08 17.50 -4.61
C LEU A 264 27.47 18.06 -5.89
N THR A 265 27.14 17.19 -6.84
CA THR A 265 26.46 17.57 -8.08
C THR A 265 25.05 18.09 -7.78
N GLU A 266 24.29 17.40 -6.93
CA GLU A 266 22.94 17.82 -6.55
C GLU A 266 22.91 19.14 -5.76
N LEU A 267 23.98 19.46 -5.03
CA LEU A 267 24.17 20.75 -4.35
C LEU A 267 24.74 21.85 -5.26
N GLY A 268 25.05 21.54 -6.52
CA GLY A 268 25.57 22.51 -7.50
C GLY A 268 27.06 22.83 -7.35
N PHE A 269 27.83 22.00 -6.64
CA PHE A 269 29.28 22.21 -6.48
C PHE A 269 30.12 21.63 -7.62
N VAL A 270 29.54 20.78 -8.48
CA VAL A 270 30.23 20.17 -9.62
C VAL A 270 29.37 20.36 -10.86
N GLY A 271 29.89 21.18 -11.79
CA GLY A 271 29.41 21.36 -13.16
C GLY A 271 30.42 20.84 -14.16
#